data_AF-A0A133UBF9-F1
#
_entry.id   AF-A0A133UBF9-F1
#
_cell.length_a   1.000
_cell.length_b   1.000
_cell.length_c   1.000
_cell.angle_alpha   90.00
_cell.angle_beta   90.00
_cell.angle_gamma   90.00
#
_symmetry.space_group_name_H-M   'P 1'
#
loop_
_entity.id
_entity.type
_entity.pdbx_description
1 polymer ?
#
loop_
_entity_poly.entity_id
_entity_poly.type
_entity_poly.pdbx_seq_one_letter_code
_entity_poly.pdbx_strand_id
1 'polypeptide(L)'
;MERLRRQIPSEKKLLWEKKVVGTFDEFAGIVADNGIVYTVGKTMNNAPVTATDAATGDVIWQTPVGSCDSTPVISGNKIFVINCMWDDYKVKNVEKPVSNERVWCLNKNDGSIIWTDDKVLPEGVAGFSF
;
A
#
# COMPACT_ATOMS: atom_id res chain seq x y z
N MET A 1 26.14 -3.95 30.43
CA MET A 1 25.51 -4.13 29.10
C MET A 1 25.17 -2.76 28.57
N GLU A 2 25.90 -2.29 27.57
CA GLU A 2 25.78 -0.93 27.03
C GLU A 2 24.75 -0.92 25.88
N ARG A 3 23.66 -0.16 26.03
CA ARG A 3 22.68 0.03 24.96
C ARG A 3 23.26 1.02 23.95
N LEU A 4 23.55 0.55 22.74
CA LEU A 4 23.81 1.40 21.58
C LEU A 4 22.60 2.32 21.34
N ARG A 5 22.66 3.55 21.84
CA ARG A 5 21.78 4.63 21.41
C ARG A 5 22.41 5.26 20.18
N ARG A 6 21.94 4.87 18.98
CA ARG A 6 22.29 5.63 17.77
C ARG A 6 21.75 7.06 17.95
N GLN A 7 22.67 8.01 17.96
CA GLN A 7 22.36 9.43 18.02
C GLN A 7 21.65 9.81 16.72
N ILE A 8 20.44 10.36 16.80
CA ILE A 8 19.74 10.86 15.62
C ILE A 8 20.49 12.12 15.17
N PRO A 9 20.95 12.20 13.90
CA PRO A 9 21.66 13.37 13.40
C PRO A 9 20.83 14.64 13.64
N SER A 10 21.47 15.68 14.17
CA SER A 10 20.82 16.98 14.45
C SER A 10 20.38 17.70 13.17
N GLU A 11 21.06 17.42 12.05
CA GLU A 11 20.68 17.90 10.73
C GLU A 11 20.07 16.76 9.90
N LYS A 12 18.87 17.02 9.39
CA LYS A 12 18.20 16.12 8.45
C LYS A 12 18.72 16.42 7.05
N LYS A 13 19.37 15.44 6.43
CA LYS A 13 19.74 15.48 5.01
C LYS A 13 18.75 14.64 4.22
N LEU A 14 18.14 15.21 3.18
CA LEU A 14 17.32 14.46 2.23
C LEU A 14 18.21 13.39 1.55
N LEU A 15 17.83 12.12 1.65
CA LEU A 15 18.55 11.02 1.00
C LEU A 15 18.12 10.90 -0.47
N TRP A 16 16.81 10.84 -0.70
CA TRP A 16 16.20 10.76 -2.01
C TRP A 16 14.75 11.26 -1.96
N GLU A 17 14.26 11.71 -3.11
CA GLU A 17 12.85 12.02 -3.37
C GLU A 17 12.51 11.45 -4.74
N LYS A 18 11.48 10.60 -4.82
CA LYS A 18 11.05 9.97 -6.07
C LYS A 18 9.54 9.87 -6.09
N LYS A 19 8.95 10.06 -7.26
CA LYS A 19 7.55 9.74 -7.50
C LYS A 19 7.43 8.23 -7.78
N VAL A 20 7.40 7.45 -6.71
CA VAL A 20 7.40 5.97 -6.77
C VAL A 20 5.99 5.40 -6.92
N VAL A 21 5.00 6.13 -6.40
CA VAL A 21 3.60 5.72 -6.36
C VAL A 21 2.75 6.82 -7.00
N GLY A 22 1.72 6.43 -7.76
CA GLY A 22 0.68 7.34 -8.21
C GLY A 22 -0.32 7.55 -7.07
N THR A 23 -0.61 8.81 -6.76
CA THR A 23 -1.46 9.16 -5.61
C THR A 23 -2.37 10.31 -6.04
N PHE A 24 -3.66 10.21 -5.70
CA PHE A 24 -4.69 11.21 -6.02
C PHE A 24 -5.26 11.85 -4.75
N ASP A 25 -5.41 11.05 -3.69
CA ASP A 25 -5.73 11.43 -2.30
C ASP A 25 -5.14 10.31 -1.41
N GLU A 26 -4.46 10.62 -0.31
CA GLU A 26 -3.60 9.64 0.36
C GLU A 26 -3.71 9.69 1.89
N PHE A 27 -4.28 8.63 2.45
CA PHE A 27 -4.44 8.45 3.91
C PHE A 27 -3.53 7.36 4.48
N ALA A 28 -2.97 6.52 3.61
CA ALA A 28 -2.12 5.41 4.02
C ALA A 28 -0.74 5.91 4.48
N GLY A 29 -0.25 5.32 5.56
CA GLY A 29 1.15 5.44 5.95
C GLY A 29 2.05 4.50 5.15
N ILE A 30 3.30 4.39 5.62
CA ILE A 30 4.30 3.45 5.11
C ILE A 30 4.61 2.40 6.17
N VAL A 31 5.13 1.25 5.74
CA VAL A 31 5.79 0.30 6.64
C VAL A 31 7.19 0.05 6.17
N ALA A 32 8.16 0.00 7.09
CA ALA A 32 9.55 -0.33 6.78
C ALA A 32 9.98 -1.62 7.48
N ASP A 33 10.66 -2.50 6.76
CA ASP A 33 11.28 -3.71 7.31
C ASP A 33 12.54 -4.08 6.50
N ASN A 34 13.63 -4.45 7.19
CA ASN A 34 14.88 -4.90 6.59
C ASN A 34 15.42 -4.04 5.42
N GLY A 35 15.34 -2.71 5.54
CA GLY A 35 15.84 -1.79 4.52
C GLY A 35 14.91 -1.60 3.32
N ILE A 36 13.67 -2.09 3.40
CA ILE A 36 12.64 -1.91 2.39
C ILE A 36 11.50 -1.10 2.98
N VAL A 37 10.98 -0.13 2.22
CA VAL A 37 9.77 0.61 2.51
C VAL A 37 8.65 0.06 1.62
N TYR A 38 7.54 -0.28 2.26
CA TYR A 38 6.31 -0.73 1.62
C TYR A 38 5.25 0.36 1.72
N THR A 39 4.70 0.71 0.58
CA THR A 39 3.65 1.72 0.46
C THR A 39 2.51 1.18 -0.38
N VAL A 40 1.35 1.80 -0.27
CA VAL A 40 0.23 1.62 -1.20
C VAL A 40 0.01 2.92 -1.95
N GLY A 41 -0.65 2.83 -3.10
CA GLY A 41 -1.11 4.01 -3.82
C GLY A 41 -2.62 4.09 -3.87
N LYS A 42 -3.08 5.19 -4.45
CA LYS A 42 -4.45 5.37 -4.90
C LYS A 42 -4.42 6.02 -6.27
N THR A 43 -4.85 5.28 -7.29
CA THR A 43 -4.88 5.76 -8.67
C THR A 43 -6.22 5.42 -9.30
N MET A 44 -6.64 6.23 -10.27
CA MET A 44 -7.83 5.96 -11.06
C MET A 44 -7.72 4.68 -11.91
N ASN A 45 -6.52 4.13 -12.14
CA ASN A 45 -6.33 3.06 -13.13
C ASN A 45 -5.80 1.77 -12.51
N ASN A 46 -5.86 1.61 -11.18
CA ASN A 46 -5.30 0.54 -10.33
C ASN A 46 -4.06 1.01 -9.54
N ALA A 47 -4.07 0.79 -8.23
CA ALA A 47 -2.97 1.21 -7.38
C ALA A 47 -2.11 0.03 -6.91
N PRO A 48 -0.77 0.19 -6.91
CA PRO A 48 0.12 -0.88 -6.50
C PRO A 48 0.41 -0.83 -5.00
N VAL A 49 0.57 -2.00 -4.37
CA VAL A 49 1.53 -2.13 -3.27
C VAL A 49 2.92 -2.03 -3.87
N THR A 50 3.76 -1.14 -3.35
CA THR A 50 5.12 -0.90 -3.85
C THR A 50 6.12 -1.22 -2.76
N ALA A 51 7.12 -2.04 -3.07
CA ALA A 51 8.32 -2.18 -2.27
C ALA A 51 9.45 -1.35 -2.86
N THR A 52 10.09 -0.56 -2.01
CA THR A 52 11.12 0.40 -2.38
C THR A 52 12.35 0.20 -1.51
N ASP A 53 13.54 0.19 -2.11
CA ASP A 53 14.79 0.23 -1.34
C ASP A 53 14.83 1.52 -0.51
N ALA A 54 14.99 1.39 0.81
CA ALA A 54 14.93 2.53 1.71
C ALA A 54 16.13 3.47 1.58
N ALA A 55 17.27 2.99 1.09
CA ALA A 55 18.49 3.77 0.95
C ALA A 55 18.52 4.55 -0.37
N THR A 56 17.98 3.98 -1.45
CA THR A 56 18.07 4.58 -2.80
C THR A 56 16.74 5.10 -3.36
N GLY A 57 15.61 4.64 -2.81
CA GLY A 57 14.29 4.92 -3.34
C GLY A 57 13.97 4.13 -4.63
N ASP A 58 14.76 3.12 -4.97
CA ASP A 58 14.50 2.28 -6.17
C ASP A 58 13.36 1.30 -5.90
N VAL A 59 12.48 1.14 -6.89
CA VAL A 59 11.42 0.13 -6.84
C VAL A 59 12.04 -1.26 -6.92
N ILE A 60 11.73 -2.10 -5.94
CA ILE A 60 12.11 -3.52 -5.92
C ILE A 60 11.03 -4.33 -6.63
N TRP A 61 9.77 -4.13 -6.25
CA TRP A 61 8.62 -4.77 -6.89
C TRP A 61 7.34 -3.92 -6.71
N GLN A 62 6.36 -4.18 -7.58
CA GLN A 62 5.03 -3.59 -7.51
C GLN A 62 3.96 -4.64 -7.81
N THR A 63 2.91 -4.65 -7.01
CA THR A 63 1.78 -5.57 -7.19
C THR A 63 0.47 -4.79 -7.25
N PRO A 64 -0.27 -4.86 -8.36
CA PRO A 64 -1.58 -4.23 -8.47
C PRO A 64 -2.60 -4.87 -7.53
N VAL A 65 -3.24 -4.07 -6.66
CA VAL A 65 -4.24 -4.56 -5.68
C VAL A 65 -5.54 -3.74 -5.67
N GLY A 66 -5.71 -2.82 -6.61
CA GLY A 66 -6.76 -1.80 -6.57
C GLY A 66 -6.37 -0.61 -5.71
N SER A 67 -7.17 0.45 -5.72
CA SER A 67 -6.97 1.62 -4.87
C SER A 67 -6.89 1.22 -3.40
N CYS A 68 -5.94 1.76 -2.64
CA CYS A 68 -5.73 1.41 -1.24
C CYS A 68 -5.48 2.67 -0.42
N ASP A 69 -6.33 2.90 0.59
CA ASP A 69 -6.12 3.93 1.62
C ASP A 69 -5.60 3.34 2.95
N SER A 70 -5.41 2.02 2.98
CA SER A 70 -4.99 1.28 4.18
C SER A 70 -3.47 1.25 4.31
N THR A 71 -2.94 1.61 5.49
CA THR A 71 -1.52 1.38 5.79
C THR A 71 -1.22 -0.12 5.73
N PRO A 72 -0.19 -0.57 4.98
CA PRO A 72 0.19 -1.98 4.94
C PRO A 72 0.51 -2.54 6.32
N VAL A 73 0.39 -3.85 6.51
CA VAL A 73 0.85 -4.52 7.74
C VAL A 73 1.74 -5.70 7.38
N ILE A 74 2.84 -5.88 8.12
CA ILE A 74 3.76 -7.02 7.92
C ILE A 74 3.54 -8.05 9.03
N SER A 75 3.47 -9.33 8.64
CA SER A 75 3.61 -10.46 9.56
C SER A 75 4.49 -11.54 8.94
N GLY A 76 5.68 -11.73 9.48
CA GLY A 76 6.69 -12.63 8.92
C GLY A 76 7.08 -12.25 7.50
N ASN A 77 6.82 -13.16 6.55
CA ASN A 77 7.08 -12.94 5.12
C ASN A 77 5.84 -12.47 4.34
N LYS A 78 4.84 -11.92 5.03
CA LYS A 78 3.56 -11.51 4.43
C LYS A 78 3.33 -10.02 4.61
N ILE A 79 2.77 -9.40 3.59
CA ILE A 79 2.17 -8.06 3.65
C ILE A 79 0.67 -8.20 3.49
N PHE A 80 -0.07 -7.46 4.31
CA PHE A 80 -1.52 -7.37 4.26
C PHE A 80 -1.93 -5.94 3.92
N VAL A 81 -2.86 -5.80 2.99
CA VAL A 81 -3.52 -4.54 2.64
C VAL A 81 -5.00 -4.79 2.39
N ILE A 82 -5.81 -3.76 2.54
CA ILE A 82 -7.21 -3.75 2.12
C ILE A 82 -7.34 -2.68 1.06
N ASN A 83 -7.89 -3.04 -0.10
CA ASN A 83 -8.25 -2.06 -1.12
C ASN A 83 -9.56 -1.39 -0.76
N CYS A 84 -9.72 -0.13 -1.16
CA CYS A 84 -10.93 0.66 -1.02
C CYS A 84 -11.68 0.69 -2.35
N MET A 85 -13.01 0.57 -2.31
CA MET A 85 -13.87 0.60 -3.50
C MET A 85 -14.48 1.98 -3.77
N TRP A 86 -14.43 2.90 -2.81
CA TRP A 86 -15.31 4.07 -2.79
C TRP A 86 -14.91 5.22 -3.74
N ASP A 87 -13.66 5.26 -4.20
CA ASP A 87 -13.18 6.42 -4.97
C ASP A 87 -13.39 6.33 -6.49
N ASP A 88 -14.13 5.31 -6.92
CA ASP A 88 -14.35 5.01 -8.35
C ASP A 88 -15.59 5.65 -8.97
N TYR A 89 -16.15 6.71 -8.39
CA TYR A 89 -17.26 7.44 -9.03
C TYR A 89 -16.91 8.07 -10.37
N LYS A 90 -15.63 8.06 -10.79
CA LYS A 90 -15.18 8.58 -12.10
C LYS A 90 -13.96 7.88 -12.70
N VAL A 91 -13.73 6.58 -12.54
CA VAL A 91 -12.79 5.94 -13.50
C VAL A 91 -13.48 5.94 -14.85
N LYS A 92 -13.05 6.88 -15.69
CA LYS A 92 -13.54 6.99 -17.06
C LYS A 92 -13.29 5.65 -17.75
N ASN A 93 -14.35 5.07 -18.31
CA ASN A 93 -14.32 3.88 -19.18
C ASN A 93 -14.12 2.52 -18.49
N VAL A 94 -14.51 2.34 -17.22
CA VAL A 94 -14.67 0.99 -16.67
C VAL A 94 -16.14 0.60 -16.74
N GLU A 95 -16.49 -0.34 -17.62
CA GLU A 95 -17.86 -0.85 -17.79
C GLU A 95 -18.38 -1.63 -16.57
N LYS A 96 -17.49 -2.05 -15.66
CA LYS A 96 -17.81 -2.85 -14.48
C LYS A 96 -17.07 -2.32 -13.25
N PRO A 97 -17.74 -2.07 -12.12
CA PRO A 97 -17.06 -1.65 -10.90
C PRO A 97 -15.95 -2.63 -10.53
N VAL A 98 -14.82 -2.10 -10.04
CA VAL A 98 -13.72 -2.91 -9.54
C VAL A 98 -14.28 -3.85 -8.49
N SER A 99 -14.07 -5.16 -8.71
CA SER A 99 -14.59 -6.22 -7.86
C SER A 99 -14.26 -5.93 -6.39
N ASN A 100 -15.25 -6.01 -5.50
CA ASN A 100 -15.26 -5.81 -4.05
C ASN A 100 -13.92 -5.51 -3.33
N GLU A 101 -13.95 -4.61 -2.35
CA GLU A 101 -12.93 -4.50 -1.30
C GLU A 101 -12.62 -5.90 -0.78
N ARG A 102 -11.34 -6.14 -0.56
CA ARG A 102 -10.86 -7.43 -0.11
C ARG A 102 -9.56 -7.25 0.63
N VAL A 103 -9.27 -8.19 1.51
CA VAL A 103 -7.95 -8.33 2.08
C VAL A 103 -7.05 -8.98 1.02
N TRP A 104 -5.87 -8.42 0.83
CA TRP A 104 -4.81 -8.99 0.02
C TRP A 104 -3.69 -9.46 0.93
N CYS A 105 -3.19 -10.67 0.68
CA CYS A 105 -1.97 -11.16 1.29
C CYS A 105 -0.91 -11.36 0.21
N LEU A 106 0.18 -10.61 0.32
CA LEU A 106 1.32 -10.68 -0.61
C LEU A 106 2.54 -11.26 0.08
N ASN A 107 3.41 -11.91 -0.68
CA ASN A 107 4.75 -12.27 -0.23
C ASN A 107 5.62 -11.01 -0.20
N LYS A 108 6.20 -10.73 0.97
CA LYS A 108 6.98 -9.51 1.22
C LYS A 108 8.23 -9.38 0.33
N ASN A 109 8.81 -10.50 -0.09
CA ASN A 109 10.09 -10.52 -0.80
C ASN A 109 9.96 -10.23 -2.29
N ASP A 110 8.86 -10.67 -2.92
CA ASP A 110 8.69 -10.63 -4.37
C ASP A 110 7.35 -10.01 -4.82
N GLY A 111 6.48 -9.64 -3.89
CA GLY A 111 5.17 -9.06 -4.18
C GLY A 111 4.14 -10.07 -4.68
N SER A 112 4.46 -11.35 -4.80
CA SER A 112 3.53 -12.36 -5.31
C SER A 112 2.29 -12.47 -4.43
N ILE A 113 1.11 -12.56 -5.05
CA ILE A 113 -0.16 -12.72 -4.34
C ILE A 113 -0.21 -14.14 -3.77
N ILE A 114 -0.38 -14.24 -2.45
CA ILE A 114 -0.54 -15.52 -1.74
C ILE A 114 -2.02 -15.90 -1.70
N TRP A 115 -2.89 -14.96 -1.32
CA TRP A 115 -4.34 -15.13 -1.32
C TRP A 115 -5.05 -13.78 -1.28
N THR A 116 -6.34 -13.78 -1.64
CA THR A 116 -7.27 -12.67 -1.44
C THR A 116 -8.58 -13.17 -0.83
N ASP A 117 -9.25 -12.34 -0.03
CA ASP A 117 -10.53 -12.69 0.58
C ASP A 117 -11.43 -11.45 0.70
N ASP A 118 -12.61 -11.52 0.07
CA ASP A 118 -13.67 -10.50 0.11
C ASP A 118 -14.84 -10.87 1.05
N LYS A 119 -14.88 -12.11 1.56
CA LYS A 119 -15.94 -12.59 2.48
C LYS A 119 -15.79 -12.04 3.88
N VAL A 120 -14.62 -11.50 4.20
CA VAL A 120 -14.31 -10.92 5.51
C VAL A 120 -14.90 -9.51 5.68
N LEU A 121 -15.36 -8.90 4.58
CA LEU A 121 -15.98 -7.58 4.60
C LEU A 121 -17.50 -7.74 4.55
N PRO A 122 -18.27 -7.06 5.44
CA PRO A 122 -19.72 -7.10 5.36
C PRO A 122 -20.17 -6.67 3.97
N GLU A 123 -21.17 -7.36 3.40
CA GLU A 123 -21.79 -6.96 2.13
C GLU A 123 -22.09 -5.46 2.20
N GLY A 124 -21.49 -4.70 1.28
CA GLY A 124 -21.28 -3.27 1.44
C GLY A 124 -22.53 -2.54 1.91
N VAL A 125 -22.51 -2.04 3.15
CA VAL A 125 -23.41 -0.95 3.55
C VAL A 125 -22.80 0.34 3.02
N ALA A 126 -22.79 0.45 1.71
CA ALA A 126 -22.59 1.67 0.96
C ALA A 126 -23.88 2.50 1.03
N GLY A 127 -24.32 2.84 2.24
CA GLY A 127 -25.60 3.50 2.48
C GLY A 127 -25.42 4.72 3.37
N PHE A 128 -24.82 5.79 2.85
CA PHE A 128 -25.17 7.12 3.35
C PHE A 128 -26.55 7.45 2.77
N SER A 129 -27.60 7.19 3.55
CA SER A 129 -28.93 7.74 3.33
C SER A 129 -28.86 9.26 3.52
N PHE A 130 -29.06 10.01 2.44
CA PHE A 130 -29.51 11.41 2.48
C PHE A 130 -31.04 11.46 2.55
#